data_AF-A0A434HEX4-F1
#
_entry.id   AF-A0A434HEX4-F1
#
_cell.length_a   1.000
_cell.length_b   1.000
_cell.length_c   1.000
_cell.angle_alpha   90.00
_cell.angle_beta   90.00
_cell.angle_gamma   90.00
#
_symmetry.space_group_name_H-M   'P 1'
#
loop_
_entity.id
_entity.type
_entity.pdbx_description
1 polymer ?
#
loop_
_entity_poly.entity_id
_entity_poly.type
_entity_poly.pdbx_seq_one_letter_code
_entity_poly.pdbx_strand_id
1 'polypeptide(L)'
;GNPYAPIYNLAMKEVAEILGQPVERGQVLAIGDGMMTDVKGAADNGFDVLYVSGGIHARDYGDALQPDPARLAAFLEKHGYGPVAVIPRLR
;
A
#
# COMPACT_ATOMS: atom_id res chain seq x y z
N GLY A 1 -13.85 -5.75 -3.39
CA GLY A 1 -12.59 -5.06 -3.73
C GLY A 1 -11.82 -4.76 -2.46
N ASN A 2 -10.75 -3.98 -2.56
CA ASN A 2 -9.95 -3.54 -1.40
C ASN A 2 -10.90 -2.88 -0.37
N PRO A 3 -10.70 -3.08 0.94
CA PRO A 3 -9.57 -3.76 1.60
C PRO A 3 -9.80 -5.26 1.91
N TYR A 4 -10.88 -5.87 1.40
CA TYR A 4 -11.31 -7.19 1.87
C TYR A 4 -10.53 -8.37 1.27
N ALA A 5 -10.25 -9.39 2.08
CA ALA A 5 -9.44 -10.56 1.72
C ALA A 5 -9.75 -11.27 0.37
N PRO A 6 -11.02 -11.38 -0.11
CA PRO A 6 -11.30 -12.09 -1.35
C PRO A 6 -10.54 -11.57 -2.58
N ILE A 7 -10.28 -10.25 -2.69
CA ILE A 7 -9.55 -9.71 -3.85
C ILE A 7 -8.05 -10.07 -3.79
N TYR A 8 -7.47 -10.08 -2.60
CA TYR A 8 -6.08 -10.46 -2.39
C TYR A 8 -5.87 -11.95 -2.61
N ASN A 9 -6.81 -12.80 -2.17
CA ASN A 9 -6.77 -14.24 -2.42
C ASN A 9 -6.85 -14.55 -3.92
N LEU A 10 -7.70 -13.83 -4.66
CA LEU A 10 -7.77 -13.94 -6.11
C LEU A 10 -6.43 -13.52 -6.74
N ALA A 11 -5.88 -12.36 -6.37
CA ALA A 11 -4.59 -11.90 -6.89
C ALA A 11 -3.45 -12.90 -6.65
N MET A 12 -3.37 -13.51 -5.45
CA MET A 12 -2.36 -14.53 -5.14
C MET A 12 -2.53 -15.80 -5.96
N LYS A 13 -3.77 -16.20 -6.25
CA LYS A 13 -4.04 -17.33 -7.14
C LYS A 13 -3.53 -17.06 -8.55
N GLU A 14 -3.86 -15.89 -9.12
CA GLU A 14 -3.41 -15.50 -10.46
C GLU A 14 -1.88 -15.43 -10.55
N VAL A 15 -1.22 -14.85 -9.54
CA VAL A 15 0.25 -14.79 -9.46
C VAL A 15 0.87 -16.20 -9.44
N ALA A 16 0.31 -17.10 -8.63
CA ALA A 16 0.81 -18.48 -8.55
C ALA A 16 0.63 -19.24 -9.87
N GLU A 17 -0.48 -19.02 -10.59
CA GLU A 17 -0.72 -19.60 -11.92
C GLU A 17 0.28 -19.08 -12.96
N ILE A 18 0.54 -17.78 -12.98
CA ILE A 18 1.51 -17.16 -13.90
C ILE A 18 2.93 -17.68 -13.66
N LEU A 19 3.33 -17.84 -12.40
CA LEU A 19 4.68 -18.28 -12.03
C LEU A 19 4.84 -19.81 -12.00
N GLY A 20 3.75 -20.57 -12.10
CA GLY A 20 3.76 -22.03 -12.03
C GLY A 20 4.12 -22.59 -10.65
N GLN A 21 4.08 -21.77 -9.60
CA GLN A 21 4.42 -22.17 -8.22
C GLN A 21 3.73 -21.26 -7.19
N PRO A 22 3.50 -21.74 -5.95
CA PRO A 22 2.99 -20.90 -4.87
C PRO A 22 3.94 -19.73 -4.56
N VAL A 23 3.37 -18.58 -4.17
CA VAL A 23 4.11 -17.40 -3.71
C VAL A 23 3.65 -17.04 -2.31
N GLU A 24 4.60 -16.75 -1.42
CA GLU A 24 4.30 -16.28 -0.08
C GLU A 24 3.94 -14.79 -0.09
N ARG A 25 3.01 -14.38 0.76
CA ARG A 25 2.53 -12.98 0.79
C ARG A 25 3.64 -11.96 1.08
N GLY A 26 4.62 -12.34 1.92
CA GLY A 26 5.80 -11.52 2.20
C GLY A 26 6.76 -11.34 1.01
N GLN A 27 6.56 -12.06 -0.10
CA GLN A 27 7.32 -11.86 -1.35
C GLN A 27 6.62 -10.90 -2.32
N VAL A 28 5.44 -10.39 -1.94
CA VAL A 28 4.60 -9.53 -2.77
C VAL A 28 4.54 -8.14 -2.14
N LEU A 29 4.88 -7.13 -2.93
CA LEU A 29 4.78 -5.72 -2.53
C LEU A 29 3.46 -5.14 -3.06
N ALA A 30 2.55 -4.79 -2.16
CA ALA A 30 1.40 -3.97 -2.50
C ALA A 30 1.83 -2.52 -2.75
N ILE A 31 1.18 -1.84 -3.70
CA ILE A 31 1.47 -0.43 -4.01
C ILE A 31 0.13 0.30 -4.11
N GLY A 32 0.02 1.44 -3.44
CA GLY A 32 -1.19 2.26 -3.52
C GLY A 32 -1.09 3.57 -2.75
N ASP A 33 -2.06 4.44 -2.98
CA ASP A 33 -2.18 5.76 -2.37
C ASP A 33 -3.37 5.88 -1.41
N GLY A 34 -4.27 4.88 -1.38
CA GLY A 34 -5.41 4.85 -0.48
C GLY A 34 -5.08 4.23 0.87
N MET A 35 -5.18 5.02 1.94
CA MET A 35 -4.85 4.56 3.29
C MET A 35 -5.83 3.48 3.79
N MET A 36 -7.13 3.67 3.59
CA MET A 36 -8.18 2.74 4.05
C MET A 36 -8.50 1.61 3.06
N THR A 37 -7.86 1.61 1.89
CA THR A 37 -8.04 0.59 0.85
C THR A 37 -6.75 -0.21 0.64
N ASP A 38 -5.69 0.42 0.13
CA ASP A 38 -4.50 -0.27 -0.33
C ASP A 38 -3.58 -0.60 0.86
N VAL A 39 -3.31 0.40 1.70
CA VAL A 39 -2.44 0.23 2.88
C VAL A 39 -3.11 -0.66 3.91
N LYS A 40 -4.35 -0.35 4.31
CA LYS A 40 -5.12 -1.21 5.21
C LYS A 40 -5.25 -2.63 4.67
N GLY A 41 -5.66 -2.77 3.41
CA GLY A 41 -5.88 -4.09 2.84
C GLY A 41 -4.59 -4.89 2.70
N ALA A 42 -3.47 -4.27 2.35
CA ALA A 42 -2.17 -4.94 2.36
C ALA A 42 -1.78 -5.43 3.76
N ALA A 43 -1.83 -4.54 4.77
CA ALA A 43 -1.47 -4.86 6.14
C ALA A 43 -2.36 -5.98 6.73
N ASP A 44 -3.68 -5.85 6.61
CA ASP A 44 -4.64 -6.84 7.11
C ASP A 44 -4.49 -8.21 6.43
N ASN A 45 -3.94 -8.24 5.22
CA ASN A 45 -3.75 -9.45 4.42
C ASN A 45 -2.29 -9.91 4.36
N GLY A 46 -1.41 -9.39 5.21
CA GLY A 46 -0.04 -9.88 5.38
C GLY A 46 0.92 -9.55 4.25
N PHE A 47 0.73 -8.42 3.57
CA PHE A 47 1.62 -7.91 2.53
C PHE A 47 2.45 -6.74 3.04
N ASP A 48 3.68 -6.64 2.55
CA ASP A 48 4.42 -5.39 2.59
C ASP A 48 3.73 -4.36 1.67
N VAL A 49 3.78 -3.08 2.04
CA VAL A 49 3.16 -2.01 1.26
C VAL A 49 4.06 -0.82 1.06
N LEU A 50 4.17 -0.41 -0.21
CA LEU A 50 4.76 0.85 -0.65
C LEU A 50 3.65 1.89 -0.77
N TYR A 51 3.73 2.94 0.04
CA TYR A 51 2.76 4.03 -0.01
C TYR A 51 3.15 5.09 -1.04
N VAL A 52 2.22 5.49 -1.90
CA VAL A 52 2.40 6.55 -2.88
C VAL A 52 1.81 7.85 -2.35
N SER A 53 2.65 8.73 -1.81
CA SER A 53 2.20 9.96 -1.15
C SER A 53 1.70 11.03 -2.12
N GLY A 54 2.05 11.01 -3.40
CA GLY A 54 1.54 12.00 -4.37
C GLY A 54 0.11 11.75 -4.85
N GLY A 55 -0.60 10.76 -4.28
CA GLY A 55 -1.95 10.38 -4.69
C GLY A 55 -3.08 11.11 -3.96
N ILE A 56 -4.18 10.40 -3.70
CA ILE A 56 -5.46 10.99 -3.21
C ILE A 56 -5.34 11.78 -1.91
N HIS A 57 -4.37 11.46 -1.05
CA HIS A 57 -4.15 12.11 0.25
C HIS A 57 -3.09 13.21 0.22
N ALA A 58 -2.52 13.57 -0.94
CA ALA A 58 -1.42 14.54 -1.03
C ALA A 58 -1.69 15.85 -0.26
N ARG A 59 -2.94 16.35 -0.32
CA ARG A 59 -3.36 17.59 0.35
C ARG A 59 -3.26 17.54 1.88
N ASP A 60 -3.32 16.35 2.46
CA ASP A 60 -3.23 16.16 3.91
C ASP A 60 -1.82 16.43 4.45
N TYR A 61 -0.79 16.33 3.61
CA TYR A 61 0.62 16.54 3.98
C TYR A 61 1.42 17.43 3.02
N GLY A 62 0.79 18.09 2.04
CA GLY A 62 1.41 19.19 1.29
C GLY A 62 1.53 18.97 -0.21
N ASP A 63 2.73 19.22 -0.76
CA ASP A 63 2.98 19.07 -2.19
C ASP A 63 3.06 17.58 -2.59
N ALA A 64 2.50 17.25 -3.75
CA ALA A 64 2.40 15.86 -4.21
C ALA A 64 3.76 15.23 -4.54
N LEU A 65 4.74 16.03 -4.97
CA LEU A 65 6.10 15.58 -5.28
C LEU A 65 7.05 15.77 -4.10
N GLN A 66 6.73 16.68 -3.19
CA GLN A 66 7.53 17.01 -2.00
C GLN A 66 6.62 17.11 -0.75
N PRO A 67 6.14 15.98 -0.20
CA PRO A 67 5.30 16.00 0.99
C PRO A 67 6.08 16.55 2.19
N ASP A 68 5.40 17.27 3.08
CA ASP A 68 5.96 17.68 4.37
C ASP A 68 6.19 16.43 5.23
N PRO A 69 7.45 16.14 5.62
CA PRO A 69 7.78 14.90 6.34
C PRO A 69 7.06 14.76 7.69
N ALA A 70 6.88 15.85 8.42
CA ALA A 70 6.24 15.82 9.74
C ALA A 70 4.74 15.58 9.62
N ARG A 71 4.08 16.23 8.66
CA ARG A 71 2.64 16.02 8.39
C ARG A 71 2.38 14.62 7.85
N LEU A 72 3.25 14.10 7.00
CA LEU A 72 3.14 12.75 6.47
C LEU A 72 3.31 11.71 7.59
N ALA A 73 4.31 11.86 8.46
CA ALA A 73 4.50 10.98 9.60
C ALA A 73 3.27 10.97 10.52
N ALA A 74 2.73 12.15 10.85
CA ALA A 74 1.52 12.28 11.66
C ALA A 74 0.28 11.66 10.97
N PHE A 75 0.19 11.77 9.63
CA PHE A 75 -0.88 11.14 8.86
C PHE A 75 -0.82 9.62 8.91
N LEU A 76 0.36 9.03 8.77
CA LEU A 76 0.57 7.58 8.86
C LEU A 76 0.27 7.07 10.28
N GLU A 77 0.81 7.75 11.31
CA GLU A 77 0.58 7.41 12.71
C GLU A 77 -0.90 7.45 13.07
N LYS A 78 -1.63 8.48 12.62
CA LYS A 78 -3.08 8.60 12.83
C LYS A 78 -3.88 7.40 12.31
N HIS A 79 -3.45 6.77 11.22
CA HIS A 79 -4.14 5.62 10.64
C HIS A 79 -3.63 4.27 11.18
N GLY A 80 -2.47 4.27 11.84
CA GLY A 80 -1.93 3.09 12.52
C GLY A 80 -1.30 2.04 11.59
N TYR A 81 -0.97 2.40 10.35
CA TYR A 81 -0.32 1.50 9.41
C TYR A 81 1.10 1.98 9.08
N GLY A 82 2.06 1.06 9.09
CA GLY A 82 3.46 1.31 8.78
C GLY A 82 3.83 0.77 7.39
N PRO A 83 3.72 1.56 6.31
CA PRO A 83 4.26 1.14 5.02
C PRO A 83 5.78 0.94 5.11
N VAL A 84 6.30 -0.05 4.38
CA VAL A 84 7.75 -0.38 4.41
C VAL A 84 8.59 0.68 3.70
N ALA A 85 7.96 1.45 2.80
CA ALA A 85 8.57 2.56 2.11
C ALA A 85 7.49 3.55 1.66
N VAL A 86 7.91 4.78 1.37
CA VAL A 86 7.06 5.83 0.81
C VAL A 86 7.76 6.46 -0.39
N ILE A 87 7.03 6.66 -1.48
CA ILE A 87 7.49 7.43 -2.65
C ILE A 87 6.45 8.49 -3.03
N PRO A 88 6.87 9.65 -3.55
CA PRO A 88 5.91 10.64 -4.06
C PRO A 88 5.16 10.16 -5.29
N ARG A 89 5.81 9.38 -6.17
CA ARG A 89 5.21 8.95 -7.43
C ARG A 89 5.88 7.68 -7.97
N LEU A 90 5.06 6.76 -8.48
CA LEU A 90 5.50 5.61 -9.28
C LEU A 90 5.72 6.04 -10.74
N ARG A 91 6.81 5.58 -11.36
CA ARG A 91 7.19 5.89 -12.76
C ARG A 91 7.05 4.67 -13.64
#